data_AF-A0A7V4G103-F1
#
_entry.id   AF-A0A7V4G103-F1
#
_cell.length_a   1.000
_cell.length_b   1.000
_cell.length_c   1.000
_cell.angle_alpha   90.00
_cell.angle_beta   90.00
_cell.angle_gamma   90.00
#
_symmetry.space_group_name_H-M   'P 1'
#
loop_
_entity.id
_entity.type
_entity.pdbx_description
1 polymer ?
#
loop_
_entity_poly.entity_id
_entity_poly.type
_entity_poly.pdbx_seq_one_letter_code
_entity_poly.pdbx_strand_id
1 'polypeptide(L)'
;LVTKVRAGVDFIITQLFFDNRLYFDFVKRARAAGITVPIIPGIMPITDAAQIQRMTQMCGASVPAVLRAEMERRRHDPIAMTQLGVAQATAQCVDLLLGGAPGIHFYTLNQSPATRMIMTALRVRL
;
A
#
# COMPACT_ATOMS: atom_id res chain seq x y z
N LEU A 1 0.58 10.63 -17.07
CA LEU A 1 0.89 11.24 -15.75
C LEU A 1 1.44 12.65 -15.89
N VAL A 2 2.52 12.88 -16.64
CA VAL A 2 3.13 14.21 -16.85
C VAL A 2 2.10 15.27 -17.28
N THR A 3 1.26 14.97 -18.28
CA THR A 3 0.17 15.86 -18.71
C THR A 3 -0.79 16.21 -17.58
N LYS A 4 -1.13 15.25 -16.71
CA LYS A 4 -2.01 15.47 -15.55
C LYS A 4 -1.38 16.42 -14.55
N VAL A 5 -0.09 16.27 -14.28
CA VAL A 5 0.65 17.16 -13.38
C VAL A 5 0.76 18.57 -13.97
N ARG A 6 1.08 18.68 -15.27
CA ARG A 6 1.13 19.97 -15.98
C ARG A 6 -0.22 20.70 -16.02
N ALA A 7 -1.33 19.99 -15.86
CA ALA A 7 -2.65 20.57 -15.72
C ALA A 7 -2.92 21.18 -14.32
N GLY A 8 -1.97 21.14 -13.39
CA GLY A 8 -2.04 21.84 -12.10
C GLY A 8 -2.39 20.97 -10.89
N VAL A 9 -1.91 19.72 -10.85
CA VAL A 9 -2.13 18.83 -9.68
C VAL A 9 -1.08 19.08 -8.60
N ASP A 10 -1.50 19.26 -7.35
CA ASP A 10 -0.60 19.55 -6.22
C ASP A 10 0.12 18.32 -5.65
N PHE A 11 -0.49 17.13 -5.74
CA PHE A 11 0.10 15.87 -5.30
C PHE A 11 -0.56 14.67 -5.99
N ILE A 12 0.11 13.52 -5.95
CA ILE A 12 -0.38 12.26 -6.51
C ILE A 12 -0.59 11.27 -5.38
N ILE A 13 -1.68 10.50 -5.42
CA ILE A 13 -1.84 9.26 -4.66
C ILE A 13 -1.68 8.09 -5.62
N THR A 14 -0.85 7.11 -5.28
CA THR A 14 -0.71 5.90 -6.11
C THR A 14 -1.89 4.95 -5.92
N GLN A 15 -2.12 4.09 -6.91
CA GLN A 15 -2.91 2.88 -6.68
C GLN A 15 -2.24 1.98 -5.63
N LEU A 16 -2.99 1.06 -5.04
CA LEU A 16 -2.48 0.06 -4.10
C LEU A 16 -1.38 -0.82 -4.73
N PHE A 17 -0.46 -1.27 -3.88
CA PHE A 17 0.62 -2.19 -4.22
C PHE A 17 1.06 -2.95 -2.96
N PHE A 18 1.68 -4.13 -3.14
CA PHE A 18 2.17 -4.97 -2.03
C PHE A 18 3.70 -5.14 -2.04
N ASP A 19 4.38 -4.51 -2.99
CA ASP A 19 5.85 -4.52 -3.12
C ASP A 19 6.37 -3.08 -3.22
N ASN A 20 7.10 -2.65 -2.20
CA ASN A 20 7.63 -1.28 -2.09
C ASN A 20 8.58 -0.91 -3.23
N ARG A 21 9.24 -1.89 -3.86
CA ARG A 21 10.12 -1.62 -5.01
C ARG A 21 9.36 -0.98 -6.15
N LEU A 22 8.11 -1.40 -6.38
CA LEU A 22 7.25 -0.84 -7.43
C LEU A 22 6.97 0.64 -7.21
N TYR A 23 6.76 1.05 -5.95
CA TYR A 23 6.58 2.45 -5.60
C TYR A 23 7.86 3.25 -5.81
N PHE A 24 9.00 2.78 -5.30
CA PHE A 24 10.27 3.51 -5.43
C PHE A 24 10.73 3.63 -6.89
N ASP A 25 10.58 2.57 -7.68
CA ASP A 25 10.86 2.59 -9.12
C ASP A 25 9.92 3.55 -9.85
N PHE A 26 8.64 3.58 -9.48
CA PHE A 26 7.69 4.53 -10.03
C PHE A 26 8.08 5.98 -9.70
N VAL A 27 8.43 6.26 -8.44
CA VAL A 27 8.91 7.59 -8.02
C VAL A 27 10.16 7.97 -8.81
N LYS A 28 11.16 7.08 -8.93
CA LYS A 28 12.38 7.32 -9.71
C LYS A 28 12.07 7.70 -11.16
N ARG A 29 11.20 6.94 -11.84
CA ARG A 29 10.77 7.25 -13.20
C ARG A 29 10.00 8.57 -13.30
N ALA A 30 9.13 8.86 -12.32
CA ALA A 30 8.39 10.11 -12.27
C ALA A 30 9.32 11.32 -12.10
N ARG A 31 10.33 11.22 -11.23
CA ARG A 31 11.36 12.27 -11.07
C ARG A 31 12.18 12.46 -12.33
N ALA A 32 12.60 11.38 -13.00
CA ALA A 32 13.30 11.45 -14.29
C ALA A 32 12.46 12.13 -15.38
N ALA A 33 11.13 12.07 -15.29
CA ALA A 33 10.21 12.76 -16.19
C ALA A 33 9.87 14.21 -15.77
N GLY A 34 10.55 14.76 -14.77
CA GLY A 34 10.37 16.14 -14.29
C GLY A 34 9.16 16.36 -13.38
N ILE A 35 8.54 15.30 -12.85
CA ILE A 35 7.45 15.45 -11.87
C ILE A 35 8.08 15.77 -10.50
N THR A 36 7.71 16.90 -9.91
CA THR A 36 8.26 17.37 -8.61
C THR A 36 7.26 17.31 -7.46
N VAL A 37 5.97 17.26 -7.76
CA VAL A 37 4.91 17.19 -6.73
C VAL A 37 5.04 15.95 -5.84
N PRO A 38 4.57 15.99 -4.57
CA PRO A 38 4.56 14.83 -3.69
C PRO A 38 3.81 13.65 -4.31
N ILE A 39 4.36 12.45 -4.11
CA ILE A 39 3.73 11.19 -4.52
C ILE A 39 3.50 10.39 -3.24
N ILE A 40 2.25 10.19 -2.87
CA ILE A 40 1.83 9.54 -1.64
C ILE A 40 1.47 8.08 -1.98
N PRO A 41 2.11 7.08 -1.36
CA PRO A 41 1.74 5.67 -1.54
C PRO A 41 0.34 5.37 -0.98
N GLY A 42 -0.47 4.70 -1.79
CA GLY A 42 -1.76 4.13 -1.36
C GLY A 42 -1.58 2.71 -0.83
N ILE A 43 -1.99 2.45 0.42
CA ILE A 43 -1.82 1.17 1.12
C ILE A 43 -3.18 0.61 1.54
N MET A 44 -3.41 -0.67 1.25
CA MET A 44 -4.61 -1.40 1.61
C MET A 44 -4.24 -2.58 2.51
N PRO A 45 -4.66 -2.58 3.79
CA PRO A 45 -4.48 -3.74 4.66
C PRO A 45 -5.26 -4.94 4.14
N ILE A 46 -4.65 -6.13 4.19
CA ILE A 46 -5.32 -7.37 3.82
C ILE A 46 -6.21 -7.83 4.98
N THR A 47 -7.51 -7.95 4.73
CA THR A 47 -8.48 -8.48 5.71
C THR A 47 -9.25 -9.69 5.17
N ASP A 48 -9.36 -9.81 3.85
CA ASP A 48 -10.04 -10.91 3.17
C ASP A 48 -9.31 -11.28 1.87
N ALA A 49 -8.99 -12.56 1.69
CA ALA A 49 -8.23 -13.03 0.54
C ALA A 49 -8.99 -12.85 -0.78
N ALA A 50 -10.30 -13.12 -0.77
CA ALA A 50 -11.12 -13.03 -1.96
C ALA A 50 -11.29 -11.57 -2.43
N GLN A 51 -11.44 -10.63 -1.50
CA GLN A 51 -11.47 -9.19 -1.77
C GLN A 51 -10.17 -8.72 -2.40
N ILE A 52 -9.03 -9.11 -1.86
CA ILE A 52 -7.71 -8.73 -2.41
C ILE A 52 -7.52 -9.31 -3.81
N GLN A 53 -7.91 -10.57 -4.04
CA GLN A 53 -7.85 -11.18 -5.36
C GLN A 53 -8.70 -10.42 -6.39
N ARG A 54 -9.94 -10.06 -6.05
CA ARG A 54 -10.80 -9.25 -6.93
C ARG A 54 -10.19 -7.87 -7.19
N MET A 55 -9.73 -7.20 -6.14
CA MET A 55 -9.18 -5.85 -6.25
C MET A 55 -7.93 -5.82 -7.16
N THR A 56 -7.03 -6.78 -6.97
CA THR A 56 -5.79 -6.90 -7.75
C THR A 56 -6.05 -7.23 -9.21
N GLN A 57 -7.05 -8.07 -9.50
CA GLN A 57 -7.49 -8.33 -10.88
C GLN A 57 -8.07 -7.07 -11.55
N MET A 58 -8.84 -6.26 -10.83
CA MET A 58 -9.44 -5.03 -11.38
C MET A 58 -8.41 -3.92 -11.62
N CYS A 59 -7.45 -3.73 -10.72
CA CYS A 59 -6.48 -2.63 -10.81
C CYS A 59 -5.14 -3.02 -11.44
N GLY A 60 -4.92 -4.31 -11.71
CA GLY A 60 -3.67 -4.83 -12.27
C GLY A 60 -2.50 -4.89 -11.27
N ALA A 61 -2.75 -4.70 -9.97
CA ALA A 61 -1.73 -4.85 -8.95
C ALA A 61 -1.32 -6.32 -8.77
N SER A 62 -0.06 -6.57 -8.46
CA SER A 62 0.44 -7.92 -8.17
C SER A 62 0.58 -8.16 -6.67
N VAL A 63 0.26 -9.36 -6.23
CA VAL A 63 0.54 -9.85 -4.87
C VAL A 63 1.76 -10.76 -4.94
N PRO A 64 2.84 -10.48 -4.18
CA PRO A 64 4.01 -11.33 -4.09
C PRO A 64 3.65 -12.78 -3.77
N ALA A 65 4.35 -13.75 -4.39
CA ALA A 65 4.02 -15.16 -4.27
C ALA A 65 4.01 -15.66 -2.81
N VAL A 66 4.97 -15.19 -2.00
CA VAL A 66 5.06 -15.52 -0.56
C VAL A 66 3.82 -15.02 0.19
N LEU A 67 3.42 -13.77 -0.04
CA LEU A 67 2.23 -13.20 0.60
C LEU A 67 0.95 -13.94 0.18
N ARG A 68 0.85 -14.29 -1.11
CA ARG A 68 -0.26 -15.09 -1.63
C ARG A 68 -0.36 -16.47 -0.96
N ALA A 69 0.77 -17.15 -0.79
CA ALA A 69 0.80 -18.45 -0.11
C ALA A 69 0.34 -18.33 1.35
N GLU A 70 0.81 -17.31 2.07
CA GLU A 70 0.44 -17.07 3.46
C GLU A 70 -1.05 -16.66 3.61
N MET A 71 -1.62 -15.95 2.64
CA MET A 71 -3.05 -15.67 2.56
C MET A 71 -3.85 -16.96 2.38
N GLU A 72 -3.46 -17.83 1.44
CA GLU A 72 -4.19 -19.07 1.18
C GLU A 72 -4.21 -19.98 2.42
N ARG A 73 -3.09 -20.08 3.13
CA ARG A 73 -2.99 -20.85 4.39
C ARG A 73 -3.94 -20.36 5.49
N ARG A 74 -4.28 -19.06 5.49
CA ARG A 74 -5.12 -18.40 6.51
C ARG A 74 -6.52 -18.06 6.01
N ARG A 75 -6.91 -18.50 4.81
CA ARG A 75 -8.17 -18.09 4.16
C ARG A 75 -9.44 -18.41 4.97
N HIS A 76 -9.37 -19.39 5.88
CA HIS A 76 -10.47 -19.82 6.74
C HIS A 76 -10.35 -19.33 8.19
N ASP A 77 -9.36 -18.49 8.49
CA ASP A 77 -9.16 -17.87 9.80
C ASP A 77 -9.10 -16.34 9.62
N PRO A 78 -10.25 -15.65 9.78
CA PRO A 78 -10.32 -14.18 9.61
C PRO A 78 -9.42 -13.41 10.57
N ILE A 79 -9.18 -13.95 11.77
CA ILE A 79 -8.33 -13.31 12.78
C ILE A 79 -6.88 -13.41 12.32
N ALA A 80 -6.42 -14.60 11.94
CA ALA A 80 -5.06 -14.79 11.43
C ALA A 80 -4.82 -14.02 10.11
N MET A 81 -5.82 -13.96 9.23
CA MET A 81 -5.76 -13.15 8.00
C MET A 81 -5.55 -11.66 8.31
N THR A 82 -6.34 -11.12 9.24
CA THR A 82 -6.23 -9.72 9.67
C THR A 82 -4.86 -9.45 10.31
N GLN A 83 -4.36 -10.36 11.15
CA GLN A 83 -3.03 -10.23 11.75
C GLN A 83 -1.92 -10.23 10.70
N LEU A 84 -1.99 -11.11 9.70
CA LEU A 84 -1.06 -11.13 8.56
C LEU A 84 -1.08 -9.79 7.81
N GLY A 85 -2.28 -9.30 7.47
CA GLY A 85 -2.42 -8.06 6.71
C GLY A 85 -1.97 -6.82 7.48
N VAL A 86 -2.25 -6.75 8.78
CA VAL A 86 -1.72 -5.67 9.65
C VAL A 86 -0.20 -5.73 9.70
N ALA A 87 0.39 -6.89 9.96
CA ALA A 87 1.84 -7.03 10.05
C ALA A 87 2.54 -6.66 8.73
N GLN A 88 2.02 -7.14 7.60
CA GLN A 88 2.56 -6.83 6.27
C GLN A 88 2.44 -5.34 5.95
N ALA A 89 1.26 -4.74 6.15
CA ALA A 89 1.05 -3.32 5.87
C ALA A 89 1.85 -2.41 6.81
N THR A 90 2.02 -2.80 8.08
CA THR A 90 2.92 -2.08 9.01
C THR A 90 4.36 -2.09 8.50
N ALA A 91 4.91 -3.26 8.16
CA ALA A 91 6.27 -3.35 7.62
C ALA A 91 6.41 -2.52 6.33
N GLN A 92 5.42 -2.61 5.45
CA GLN A 92 5.36 -1.84 4.22
C GLN A 92 5.41 -0.33 4.48
N CYS A 93 4.60 0.17 5.40
CA CYS A 93 4.56 1.58 5.77
C CYS A 93 5.85 2.07 6.42
N VAL A 94 6.47 1.26 7.31
CA VAL A 94 7.76 1.60 7.94
C VAL A 94 8.83 1.80 6.86
N ASP A 95 8.98 0.83 5.95
CA ASP A 95 9.97 0.90 4.87
C ASP A 95 9.71 2.10 3.95
N LEU A 96 8.45 2.40 3.64
CA LEU A 96 8.08 3.56 2.81
C LEU A 96 8.46 4.88 3.48
N LEU A 97 8.14 5.03 4.77
CA LEU A 97 8.41 6.25 5.52
C LEU A 97 9.92 6.45 5.74
N LEU A 98 10.65 5.41 6.12
CA LEU A 98 12.12 5.44 6.22
C LEU A 98 12.78 5.69 4.85
N GLY A 99 12.18 5.20 3.78
CA GLY A 99 12.58 5.47 2.39
C GLY A 99 12.22 6.86 1.87
N GLY A 100 11.67 7.74 2.72
CA GLY A 100 11.39 9.14 2.37
C GLY A 100 10.04 9.37 1.67
N ALA A 101 9.10 8.44 1.75
CA ALA A 101 7.72 8.73 1.34
C ALA A 101 7.15 9.88 2.20
N PRO A 102 6.44 10.85 1.60
CA PRO A 102 5.97 12.06 2.30
C PRO A 102 4.80 11.80 3.27
N GLY A 103 4.23 10.59 3.25
CA GLY A 103 3.08 10.18 4.05
C GLY A 103 2.51 8.87 3.52
N ILE A 104 1.41 8.39 4.11
CA ILE A 104 0.70 7.17 3.67
C ILE A 104 -0.78 7.51 3.47
N HIS A 105 -1.37 7.04 2.37
CA HIS A 105 -2.82 7.06 2.15
C HIS A 105 -3.41 5.67 2.38
N PHE A 106 -4.32 5.51 3.34
CA PHE A 106 -4.94 4.21 3.63
C PHE A 106 -6.29 4.03 2.94
N TYR A 107 -6.42 2.93 2.18
CA TYR A 107 -7.71 2.43 1.74
C TYR A 107 -8.36 1.61 2.85
N THR A 108 -9.33 2.20 3.55
CA THR A 108 -9.97 1.58 4.72
C THR A 108 -11.18 0.72 4.38
N LEU A 109 -11.80 0.91 3.21
CA LEU A 109 -13.04 0.23 2.81
C LEU A 109 -14.14 0.32 3.89
N ASN A 110 -14.28 1.49 4.51
CA ASN A 110 -15.19 1.76 5.63
C ASN A 110 -14.95 0.90 6.89
N GLN A 111 -13.78 0.28 7.00
CA GLN A 111 -13.36 -0.53 8.15
C GLN A 111 -12.14 0.11 8.83
N SER A 112 -12.28 0.45 10.10
CA SER A 112 -11.22 1.11 10.87
C SER A 112 -10.25 0.19 11.64
N PRO A 113 -10.60 -1.04 12.10
CA PRO A 113 -9.74 -1.79 13.01
C PRO A 113 -8.31 -2.04 12.51
N ALA A 114 -8.16 -2.57 11.28
CA ALA A 114 -6.84 -2.88 10.72
C ALA A 114 -5.96 -1.62 10.58
N THR A 115 -6.51 -0.54 10.01
CA THR A 115 -5.79 0.74 9.86
C THR A 115 -5.42 1.35 11.21
N ARG A 116 -6.29 1.24 12.23
CA ARG A 116 -5.96 1.71 13.59
C ARG A 116 -4.81 0.92 14.19
N MET A 117 -4.80 -0.41 14.04
CA MET A 117 -3.71 -1.26 14.51
C MET A 117 -2.37 -0.87 13.85
N ILE A 118 -2.39 -0.63 12.54
CA ILE A 118 -1.20 -0.18 11.79
C ILE A 118 -0.72 1.18 12.32
N MET A 119 -1.62 2.15 12.46
CA MET A 119 -1.27 3.48 12.97
C MET A 119 -0.67 3.45 14.38
N THR A 120 -1.24 2.65 15.28
CA THR A 120 -0.69 2.43 16.62
C THR A 120 0.72 1.83 16.54
N ALA A 121 0.91 0.81 15.69
CA ALA A 121 2.21 0.18 15.48
C ALA A 121 3.27 1.12 14.89
N LEU A 122 2.87 2.06 14.02
CA LEU A 122 3.78 3.05 13.43
C LEU A 122 4.22 4.10 14.46
N ARG A 123 3.32 4.60 15.31
CA ARG A 123 3.63 5.59 16.36
C ARG A 123 4.66 5.12 17.39
N VAL A 124 4.88 3.82 17.51
CA VAL A 124 5.84 3.23 18.46
C VAL A 124 7.20 2.97 17.79
N ARG A 125 7.25 2.93 16.45
CA ARG A 125 8.43 2.51 15.67
C ARG A 125 9.15 3.65 14.95
N LEU A 126 8.51 4.81 14.83
CA LEU A 126 9.00 6.02 14.17
C LEU A 126 8.93 7.17 15.16
#